data_AF-A0A510UKL7-F1
#
_entry.id   AF-A0A510UKL7-F1
#
_cell.length_a   1.000
_cell.length_b   1.000
_cell.length_c   1.000
_cell.angle_alpha   90.00
_cell.angle_beta   90.00
_cell.angle_gamma   90.00
#
_symmetry.space_group_name_H-M   'P 1'
#
loop_
_entity.id
_entity.type
_entity.pdbx_description
1 polymer ?
#
loop_
_entity_poly.entity_id
_entity_poly.type
_entity_poly.pdbx_seq_one_letter_code
_entity_poly.pdbx_strand_id
1 'polypeptide(L)'
;MSLLVIGINHTSASVDLREKVAFSPEKLTKALDELKNSDAIQSGVILSTCNRTEIYCEVKHGISSGYVINWLAEFHNVALEILMPSIYIHEEQAAVKHLMRVSCGLDSLVLGEPQILGQVKKAFADAREHNAVEGTIEKLFQQDFSVAKRVRTETNIGGNAVSVAYAACTLARQIFESLSDSTVLLVGAGETIELVAKHLDDSGCKRLIVANRTRERAMGLAEQFNAEVISLPEIPEHLPKADIIISSTASPLPIIGKGMVESALKLRKHQPMLFVDIAVPRDIEGEVAELNDAYLYSVDDLQSIIDHNIEQRKIEAIQAEAIVSEESAEFMTWIRSRQAVNSIRQYRENSEAMRIELLQKSMQALASGQNPEKVLAELSNKLTNKLIHAPTLAMQQAAKNGETEKLTVIRTTIGLDN
;
A
#
# COMPACT_ATOMS: atom_id res chain seq x y z
N MET A 1 -21.69 -7.53 5.23
CA MET A 1 -20.61 -7.03 4.37
C MET A 1 -19.32 -7.39 5.05
N SER A 2 -18.34 -7.83 4.30
CA SER A 2 -17.02 -8.18 4.83
C SER A 2 -15.94 -7.44 4.08
N LEU A 3 -14.96 -6.92 4.83
CA LEU A 3 -13.74 -6.40 4.24
C LEU A 3 -12.83 -7.56 3.87
N LEU A 4 -12.26 -7.49 2.67
CA LEU A 4 -11.46 -8.56 2.08
C LEU A 4 -10.25 -7.95 1.41
N VAL A 5 -9.10 -8.59 1.56
CA VAL A 5 -7.98 -8.44 0.64
C VAL A 5 -7.60 -9.80 0.09
N ILE A 6 -7.46 -9.85 -1.22
CA ILE A 6 -6.88 -10.98 -1.95
C ILE A 6 -5.63 -10.47 -2.62
N GLY A 7 -4.52 -11.18 -2.46
CA GLY A 7 -3.28 -10.75 -3.09
C GLY A 7 -2.30 -11.85 -3.35
N ILE A 8 -1.31 -11.48 -4.14
CA ILE A 8 -0.05 -12.20 -4.29
C ILE A 8 1.09 -11.21 -4.12
N ASN A 9 2.22 -11.66 -3.59
CA ASN A 9 3.39 -10.81 -3.36
C ASN A 9 4.69 -11.59 -3.59
N HIS A 10 5.81 -10.90 -3.46
CA HIS A 10 7.15 -11.47 -3.65
C HIS A 10 7.50 -12.65 -2.74
N THR A 11 6.80 -12.85 -1.61
CA THR A 11 7.00 -14.01 -0.73
C THR A 11 6.11 -15.20 -1.10
N SER A 12 4.95 -14.94 -1.70
CA SER A 12 3.97 -15.97 -2.07
C SER A 12 4.05 -16.45 -3.53
N ALA A 13 4.66 -15.66 -4.42
CA ALA A 13 4.68 -15.92 -5.86
C ALA A 13 6.03 -15.59 -6.53
N SER A 14 6.40 -16.40 -7.54
CA SER A 14 7.52 -16.10 -8.42
C SER A 14 7.28 -14.81 -9.23
N VAL A 15 8.36 -14.23 -9.74
CA VAL A 15 8.28 -13.03 -10.61
C VAL A 15 7.38 -13.31 -11.82
N ASP A 16 7.57 -14.45 -12.50
CA ASP A 16 6.78 -14.84 -13.68
C ASP A 16 5.27 -14.89 -13.42
N LEU A 17 4.84 -15.36 -12.24
CA LEU A 17 3.43 -15.39 -11.88
C LEU A 17 2.91 -13.98 -11.55
N ARG A 18 3.71 -13.17 -10.88
CA ARG A 18 3.37 -11.77 -10.55
C ARG A 18 3.21 -10.91 -11.79
N GLU A 19 4.06 -11.09 -12.79
CA GLU A 19 3.93 -10.38 -14.07
C GLU A 19 2.63 -10.72 -14.81
N LYS A 20 2.17 -11.98 -14.74
CA LYS A 20 0.92 -12.41 -15.40
C LYS A 20 -0.31 -11.73 -14.82
N VAL A 21 -0.33 -11.50 -13.51
CA VAL A 21 -1.46 -10.86 -12.82
C VAL A 21 -1.24 -9.38 -12.49
N ALA A 22 -0.17 -8.76 -13.00
CA ALA A 22 0.06 -7.33 -12.84
C ALA A 22 -0.94 -6.51 -13.66
N PHE A 23 -1.48 -5.44 -13.06
CA PHE A 23 -2.36 -4.50 -13.74
C PHE A 23 -1.53 -3.39 -14.39
N SER A 24 -1.38 -3.46 -15.72
CA SER A 24 -0.90 -2.30 -16.50
C SER A 24 -1.92 -1.16 -16.43
N PRO A 25 -1.54 0.11 -16.69
CA PRO A 25 -2.48 1.24 -16.62
C PRO A 25 -3.77 1.03 -17.44
N GLU A 26 -3.65 0.44 -18.64
CA GLU A 26 -4.80 0.13 -19.51
C GLU A 26 -5.71 -0.96 -18.94
N LYS A 27 -5.12 -1.96 -18.27
CA LYS A 27 -5.88 -3.04 -17.61
C LYS A 27 -6.53 -2.54 -16.33
N LEU A 28 -5.87 -1.65 -15.59
CA LEU A 28 -6.36 -1.12 -14.32
C LEU A 28 -7.71 -0.40 -14.48
N THR A 29 -7.86 0.45 -15.50
CA THR A 29 -9.13 1.12 -15.79
C THR A 29 -10.27 0.11 -16.01
N LYS A 30 -10.05 -0.90 -16.87
CA LYS A 30 -11.06 -1.95 -17.13
C LYS A 30 -11.39 -2.75 -15.87
N ALA A 31 -10.38 -3.08 -15.08
CA ALA A 31 -10.52 -3.83 -13.85
C ALA A 31 -11.38 -3.06 -12.83
N LEU A 32 -11.12 -1.75 -12.65
CA LEU A 32 -11.90 -0.90 -11.76
C LEU A 32 -13.36 -0.76 -12.23
N ASP A 33 -13.59 -0.66 -13.54
CA ASP A 33 -14.94 -0.62 -14.11
C ASP A 33 -15.69 -1.94 -13.88
N GLU A 34 -15.04 -3.10 -14.02
CA GLU A 34 -15.63 -4.41 -13.71
C GLU A 34 -15.94 -4.58 -12.22
N LEU A 35 -15.03 -4.16 -11.34
CA LEU A 35 -15.24 -4.18 -9.88
C LEU A 35 -16.45 -3.32 -9.49
N LYS A 36 -16.57 -2.13 -10.07
CA LYS A 36 -17.68 -1.20 -9.81
C LYS A 36 -19.04 -1.73 -10.28
N ASN A 37 -19.07 -2.39 -11.42
CA ASN A 37 -20.31 -2.95 -12.00
C ASN A 37 -20.64 -4.35 -11.46
N SER A 38 -19.85 -4.88 -10.53
CA SER A 38 -20.04 -6.20 -9.95
C SER A 38 -21.25 -6.24 -9.00
N ASP A 39 -22.10 -7.25 -9.16
CA ASP A 39 -23.18 -7.51 -8.21
C ASP A 39 -22.66 -8.03 -6.86
N ALA A 40 -21.42 -8.53 -6.81
CA ALA A 40 -20.81 -9.12 -5.62
C ALA A 40 -19.99 -8.13 -4.79
N ILE A 41 -19.38 -7.14 -5.43
CA ILE A 41 -18.44 -6.20 -4.82
C ILE A 41 -19.11 -4.83 -4.74
N GLN A 42 -19.08 -4.22 -3.55
CA GLN A 42 -19.66 -2.90 -3.36
C GLN A 42 -18.64 -1.79 -3.66
N SER A 43 -17.40 -2.00 -3.25
CA SER A 43 -16.33 -1.02 -3.41
C SER A 43 -14.97 -1.71 -3.39
N GLY A 44 -13.98 -1.20 -4.10
CA GLY A 44 -12.63 -1.75 -4.06
C GLY A 44 -11.52 -0.88 -4.64
N VAL A 45 -10.29 -1.22 -4.27
CA VAL A 45 -9.02 -0.62 -4.69
C VAL A 45 -8.09 -1.73 -5.15
N ILE A 46 -7.40 -1.51 -6.27
CA ILE A 46 -6.39 -2.42 -6.79
C ILE A 46 -5.01 -1.79 -6.59
N LEU A 47 -4.16 -2.46 -5.81
CA LEU A 47 -2.75 -2.10 -5.63
C LEU A 47 -1.88 -3.05 -6.45
N SER A 48 -1.29 -2.55 -7.54
CA SER A 48 -0.37 -3.31 -8.38
C SER A 48 0.99 -2.63 -8.41
N THR A 49 2.02 -3.31 -7.92
CA THR A 49 3.40 -2.83 -7.86
C THR A 49 4.35 -3.89 -8.43
N CYS A 50 5.64 -3.59 -8.48
CA CYS A 50 6.65 -4.59 -8.86
C CYS A 50 6.77 -5.76 -7.86
N ASN A 51 6.20 -5.64 -6.65
CA ASN A 51 6.36 -6.59 -5.55
C ASN A 51 5.05 -7.24 -5.07
N ARG A 52 3.89 -6.70 -5.46
CA ARG A 52 2.58 -7.21 -5.07
C ARG A 52 1.47 -6.84 -6.04
N THR A 53 0.45 -7.68 -6.09
CA THR A 53 -0.84 -7.39 -6.69
C THR A 53 -1.90 -7.73 -5.66
N GLU A 54 -2.67 -6.74 -5.22
CA GLU A 54 -3.66 -6.87 -4.16
C GLU A 54 -4.96 -6.17 -4.55
N ILE A 55 -6.09 -6.81 -4.24
CA ILE A 55 -7.43 -6.27 -4.40
C ILE A 55 -8.02 -6.12 -3.01
N TYR A 56 -8.21 -4.88 -2.58
CA TYR A 56 -8.91 -4.53 -1.35
C TYR A 56 -10.36 -4.24 -1.70
N CYS A 57 -11.31 -4.97 -1.12
CA CYS A 57 -12.71 -4.77 -1.46
C CYS A 57 -13.67 -5.03 -0.29
N GLU A 58 -14.86 -4.46 -0.41
CA GLU A 58 -16.02 -4.77 0.43
C GLU A 58 -16.95 -5.69 -0.34
N VAL A 59 -17.12 -6.92 0.14
CA VAL A 59 -17.97 -7.94 -0.48
C VAL A 59 -19.35 -7.93 0.17
N LYS A 60 -20.40 -8.09 -0.67
CA LYS A 60 -21.79 -8.18 -0.20
C LYS A 60 -21.99 -9.48 0.60
N HIS A 61 -22.96 -9.45 1.51
CA HIS A 61 -23.21 -10.57 2.42
C HIS A 61 -23.56 -11.86 1.67
N GLY A 62 -22.94 -12.98 2.05
CA GLY A 62 -23.16 -14.28 1.44
C GLY A 62 -22.29 -14.60 0.22
N ILE A 63 -21.46 -13.66 -0.24
CA ILE A 63 -20.47 -13.90 -1.30
C ILE A 63 -19.18 -14.46 -0.69
N SER A 64 -18.65 -15.54 -1.27
CA SER A 64 -17.36 -16.11 -0.89
C SER A 64 -16.20 -15.32 -1.48
N SER A 65 -15.08 -15.26 -0.76
CA SER A 65 -13.80 -14.74 -1.25
C SER A 65 -13.36 -15.40 -2.57
N GLY A 66 -13.75 -16.65 -2.82
CA GLY A 66 -13.50 -17.35 -4.09
C GLY A 66 -14.05 -16.65 -5.34
N TYR A 67 -15.09 -15.81 -5.21
CA TYR A 67 -15.59 -15.00 -6.33
C TYR A 67 -14.52 -14.05 -6.88
N VAL A 68 -13.83 -13.34 -5.98
CA VAL A 68 -12.81 -12.35 -6.37
C VAL A 68 -11.58 -13.05 -6.95
N ILE A 69 -11.26 -14.25 -6.47
CA ILE A 69 -10.18 -15.08 -7.02
C ILE A 69 -10.52 -15.53 -8.45
N ASN A 70 -11.73 -16.05 -8.65
CA ASN A 70 -12.17 -16.48 -9.98
C ASN A 70 -12.17 -15.31 -10.96
N TRP A 71 -12.67 -14.15 -10.53
CA TRP A 71 -12.63 -12.93 -11.33
C TRP A 71 -11.18 -12.54 -11.70
N LEU A 72 -10.24 -12.57 -10.75
CA LEU A 72 -8.84 -12.25 -11.02
C LEU A 72 -8.21 -13.23 -12.03
N ALA A 73 -8.50 -14.53 -11.89
CA ALA A 73 -8.04 -15.58 -12.80
C ALA A 73 -8.61 -15.39 -14.22
N GLU A 74 -9.91 -15.11 -14.34
CA GLU A 74 -10.59 -14.85 -15.61
C GLU A 74 -10.08 -13.56 -16.29
N PHE A 75 -9.96 -12.47 -15.53
CA PHE A 75 -9.52 -11.17 -16.04
C PHE A 75 -8.11 -11.23 -16.64
N HIS A 76 -7.20 -11.98 -16.00
CA HIS A 76 -5.82 -12.16 -16.49
C HIS A 76 -5.64 -13.38 -17.40
N ASN A 77 -6.68 -14.18 -17.62
CA ASN A 77 -6.63 -15.44 -18.36
C ASN A 77 -5.53 -16.39 -17.82
N VAL A 78 -5.50 -16.56 -16.50
CA VAL A 78 -4.57 -17.43 -15.78
C VAL A 78 -5.36 -18.58 -15.16
N ALA A 79 -4.85 -19.82 -15.31
CA ALA A 79 -5.48 -21.00 -14.73
C ALA A 79 -5.52 -20.91 -13.19
N LEU A 80 -6.68 -21.21 -12.60
CA LEU A 80 -6.92 -21.10 -11.16
C LEU A 80 -5.97 -21.99 -10.36
N GLU A 81 -5.61 -23.16 -10.91
CA GLU A 81 -4.70 -24.14 -10.29
C GLU A 81 -3.28 -23.58 -10.12
N ILE A 82 -2.87 -22.64 -10.98
CA ILE A 82 -1.57 -21.98 -10.91
C ILE A 82 -1.60 -20.84 -9.89
N LEU A 83 -2.74 -20.15 -9.79
CA LEU A 83 -2.88 -18.94 -8.97
C LEU A 83 -3.16 -19.26 -7.49
N MET A 84 -4.02 -20.24 -7.22
CA MET A 84 -4.48 -20.60 -5.87
C MET A 84 -3.37 -20.87 -4.85
N PRO A 85 -2.28 -21.60 -5.17
CA PRO A 85 -1.21 -21.87 -4.18
C PRO A 85 -0.46 -20.61 -3.72
N SER A 86 -0.50 -19.55 -4.52
CA SER A 86 0.23 -18.30 -4.27
C SER A 86 -0.65 -17.18 -3.71
N ILE A 87 -1.97 -17.37 -3.66
CA ILE A 87 -2.92 -16.39 -3.12
C ILE A 87 -2.92 -16.43 -1.59
N TYR A 88 -2.85 -15.26 -0.98
CA TYR A 88 -3.28 -15.05 0.41
C TYR A 88 -4.60 -14.28 0.46
N ILE A 89 -5.36 -14.57 1.51
CA ILE A 89 -6.64 -13.96 1.79
C ILE A 89 -6.63 -13.46 3.23
N HIS A 90 -6.97 -12.20 3.42
CA HIS A 90 -7.26 -11.66 4.75
C HIS A 90 -8.65 -11.07 4.78
N GLU A 91 -9.35 -11.31 5.89
CA GLU A 91 -10.73 -10.89 6.10
C GLU A 91 -10.82 -9.96 7.32
N GLU A 92 -11.76 -9.02 7.26
CA GLU A 92 -12.12 -8.11 8.34
C GLU A 92 -10.89 -7.39 8.93
N GLN A 93 -10.65 -7.54 10.24
CA GLN A 93 -9.53 -6.89 10.93
C GLN A 93 -8.18 -7.28 10.32
N ALA A 94 -8.03 -8.50 9.82
CA ALA A 94 -6.78 -8.94 9.20
C ALA A 94 -6.53 -8.19 7.89
N ALA A 95 -7.57 -7.90 7.10
CA ALA A 95 -7.45 -7.10 5.87
C ALA A 95 -7.05 -5.65 6.17
N VAL A 96 -7.68 -5.06 7.19
CA VAL A 96 -7.37 -3.69 7.67
C VAL A 96 -5.93 -3.61 8.16
N LYS A 97 -5.54 -4.58 9.02
CA LYS A 97 -4.18 -4.68 9.56
C LYS A 97 -3.16 -4.86 8.43
N HIS A 98 -3.47 -5.68 7.43
CA HIS A 98 -2.60 -5.91 6.27
C HIS A 98 -2.35 -4.63 5.49
N LEU A 99 -3.40 -3.88 5.13
CA LEU A 99 -3.24 -2.58 4.44
C LEU A 99 -2.32 -1.65 5.22
N MET A 100 -2.56 -1.49 6.53
CA MET A 100 -1.75 -0.63 7.39
C MET A 100 -0.29 -1.07 7.46
N ARG A 101 -0.02 -2.39 7.51
CA ARG A 101 1.35 -2.93 7.44
C ARG A 101 2.01 -2.59 6.11
N VAL A 102 1.31 -2.77 4.99
CA VAL A 102 1.82 -2.47 3.65
C VAL A 102 2.15 -0.99 3.51
N SER A 103 1.23 -0.10 3.89
CA SER A 103 1.43 1.36 3.83
C SER A 103 2.55 1.87 4.74
N CYS A 104 2.80 1.19 5.85
CA CYS A 104 3.93 1.47 6.74
C CYS A 104 5.27 0.88 6.26
N GLY A 105 5.28 0.08 5.19
CA GLY A 105 6.48 -0.60 4.69
C GLY A 105 6.97 -1.74 5.59
N LEU A 106 6.10 -2.26 6.47
CA LEU A 106 6.39 -3.42 7.34
C LEU A 106 6.38 -4.75 6.57
N ASP A 107 5.75 -4.76 5.39
CA ASP A 107 5.62 -5.92 4.51
C ASP A 107 6.39 -5.73 3.20
N SER A 108 7.30 -4.76 3.13
CA SER A 108 8.15 -4.49 1.96
C SER A 108 9.47 -5.27 2.03
N LEU A 109 10.06 -5.57 0.86
CA LEU A 109 11.42 -6.13 0.74
C LEU A 109 12.43 -5.30 1.53
N VAL A 110 12.33 -3.97 1.43
CA VAL A 110 13.06 -3.03 2.26
C VAL A 110 12.12 -2.50 3.33
N LEU A 111 12.35 -2.91 4.57
CA LEU A 111 11.53 -2.48 5.70
C LEU A 111 11.59 -0.94 5.85
N GLY A 112 10.41 -0.31 5.88
CA GLY A 112 10.26 1.14 6.02
C GLY A 112 10.39 1.95 4.71
N GLU A 113 10.37 1.30 3.54
CA GLU A 113 10.46 1.97 2.24
C GLU A 113 9.39 3.10 2.09
N PRO A 114 9.80 4.35 1.80
CA PRO A 114 8.86 5.47 1.75
C PRO A 114 7.91 5.41 0.55
N GLN A 115 8.34 4.74 -0.53
CA GLN A 115 7.67 4.69 -1.83
C GLN A 115 6.34 3.93 -1.81
N ILE A 116 6.20 2.88 -0.99
CA ILE A 116 4.97 2.07 -0.95
C ILE A 116 3.74 2.90 -0.56
N LEU A 117 3.86 3.82 0.40
CA LEU A 117 2.75 4.72 0.76
C LEU A 117 2.33 5.61 -0.43
N GLY A 118 3.28 6.04 -1.24
CA GLY A 118 3.00 6.78 -2.48
C GLY A 118 2.20 5.94 -3.48
N GLN A 119 2.57 4.67 -3.63
CA GLN A 119 1.86 3.71 -4.50
C GLN A 119 0.45 3.41 -4.00
N VAL A 120 0.26 3.23 -2.69
CA VAL A 120 -1.08 3.03 -2.08
C VAL A 120 -1.97 4.27 -2.29
N LYS A 121 -1.41 5.48 -2.09
CA LYS A 121 -2.13 6.73 -2.36
C LYS A 121 -2.54 6.85 -3.82
N LYS A 122 -1.66 6.47 -4.74
CA LYS A 122 -1.96 6.45 -6.18
C LYS A 122 -3.07 5.46 -6.51
N ALA A 123 -2.97 4.22 -6.03
CA ALA A 123 -3.99 3.19 -6.21
C ALA A 123 -5.38 3.65 -5.71
N PHE A 124 -5.43 4.29 -4.55
CA PHE A 124 -6.66 4.89 -4.02
C PHE A 124 -7.18 6.04 -4.89
N ALA A 125 -6.31 6.93 -5.37
CA ALA A 125 -6.68 8.03 -6.25
C ALA A 125 -7.25 7.53 -7.58
N ASP A 126 -6.60 6.54 -8.20
CA ASP A 126 -7.04 5.91 -9.44
C ASP A 126 -8.42 5.28 -9.25
N ALA A 127 -8.63 4.53 -8.17
CA ALA A 127 -9.91 3.89 -7.87
C ALA A 127 -11.03 4.90 -7.57
N ARG A 128 -10.70 6.04 -6.93
CA ARG A 128 -11.64 7.14 -6.69
C ARG A 128 -12.02 7.87 -7.97
N GLU A 129 -11.08 8.12 -8.89
CA GLU A 129 -11.35 8.76 -10.18
C GLU A 129 -12.35 7.94 -11.02
N HIS A 130 -12.28 6.60 -10.92
CA HIS A 130 -13.20 5.68 -11.60
C HIS A 130 -14.52 5.46 -10.82
N ASN A 131 -14.69 6.08 -9.65
CA ASN A 131 -15.82 5.87 -8.73
C ASN A 131 -16.01 4.40 -8.33
N ALA A 132 -14.91 3.66 -8.15
CA ALA A 132 -14.91 2.29 -7.61
C ALA A 132 -14.81 2.27 -6.08
N VAL A 133 -14.57 3.44 -5.46
CA VAL A 133 -14.37 3.60 -4.02
C VAL A 133 -15.48 4.44 -3.38
N GLU A 134 -16.11 3.90 -2.34
CA GLU A 134 -17.08 4.61 -1.51
C GLU A 134 -17.12 4.04 -0.08
N GLY A 135 -17.77 4.76 0.83
CA GLY A 135 -18.20 4.22 2.11
C GLY A 135 -17.07 3.69 3.00
N THR A 136 -17.09 2.39 3.28
CA THR A 136 -16.18 1.75 4.25
C THR A 136 -14.73 1.71 3.72
N ILE A 137 -14.54 1.35 2.44
CA ILE A 137 -13.22 1.31 1.80
C ILE A 137 -12.62 2.71 1.73
N GLU A 138 -13.41 3.73 1.39
CA GLU A 138 -12.91 5.10 1.35
C GLU A 138 -12.38 5.56 2.72
N LYS A 139 -13.15 5.27 3.78
CA LYS A 139 -12.75 5.62 5.14
C LYS A 139 -11.50 4.85 5.60
N LEU A 140 -11.40 3.57 5.22
CA LEU A 140 -10.24 2.72 5.53
C LEU A 140 -8.94 3.34 4.99
N PHE A 141 -8.88 3.68 3.69
CA PHE A 141 -7.68 4.25 3.07
C PHE A 141 -7.32 5.63 3.65
N GLN A 142 -8.31 6.46 3.99
CA GLN A 142 -8.06 7.75 4.66
C GLN A 142 -7.45 7.57 6.07
N GLN A 143 -7.94 6.59 6.83
CA GLN A 143 -7.36 6.27 8.13
C GLN A 143 -5.97 5.68 7.97
N ASP A 144 -5.78 4.76 7.03
CA ASP A 144 -4.48 4.17 6.69
C ASP A 144 -3.41 5.22 6.42
N PHE A 145 -3.69 6.26 5.64
CA PHE A 145 -2.73 7.35 5.41
C PHE A 145 -2.36 8.12 6.68
N SER A 146 -3.31 8.27 7.61
CA SER A 146 -3.08 8.90 8.90
C SER A 146 -2.22 8.02 9.80
N VAL A 147 -2.50 6.70 9.83
CA VAL A 147 -1.72 5.70 10.57
C VAL A 147 -0.29 5.62 10.03
N ALA A 148 -0.11 5.55 8.71
CA ALA A 148 1.21 5.53 8.09
C ALA A 148 2.03 6.79 8.43
N LYS A 149 1.38 7.95 8.50
CA LYS A 149 2.03 9.19 8.97
C LYS A 149 2.40 9.11 10.45
N ARG A 150 1.50 8.62 11.30
CA ARG A 150 1.71 8.43 12.75
C ARG A 150 2.89 7.50 13.00
N VAL A 151 2.88 6.31 12.41
CA VAL A 151 3.96 5.32 12.49
C VAL A 151 5.30 5.92 12.06
N ARG A 152 5.37 6.67 10.95
CA ARG A 152 6.63 7.31 10.52
C ARG A 152 7.13 8.43 11.44
N THR A 153 6.23 9.05 12.20
CA THR A 153 6.57 10.16 13.11
C THR A 153 6.92 9.65 14.50
N GLU A 154 6.20 8.64 14.98
CA GLU A 154 6.33 8.06 16.31
C GLU A 154 7.34 6.90 16.37
N THR A 155 7.70 6.33 15.22
CA THR A 155 8.71 5.28 15.11
C THR A 155 9.81 5.68 14.12
N ASN A 156 11.01 5.16 14.34
CA ASN A 156 12.14 5.37 13.44
C ASN A 156 12.07 4.50 12.16
N ILE A 157 10.97 3.78 11.93
CA ILE A 157 10.80 2.96 10.71
C ILE A 157 10.88 3.80 9.43
N GLY A 158 10.47 5.08 9.49
CA GLY A 158 10.61 6.05 8.41
C GLY A 158 11.89 6.90 8.49
N GLY A 159 12.69 6.72 9.55
CA GLY A 159 13.97 7.39 9.74
C GLY A 159 15.00 6.80 8.79
N ASN A 160 15.40 7.58 7.78
CA ASN A 160 16.35 7.23 6.73
C ASN A 160 16.21 5.77 6.27
N ALA A 161 15.24 5.53 5.37
CA ALA A 161 15.22 4.30 4.61
C ALA A 161 16.63 4.04 4.07
N VAL A 162 17.25 2.95 4.54
CA VAL A 162 18.49 2.43 3.99
C VAL A 162 18.15 1.95 2.58
N SER A 163 18.05 2.90 1.67
CA SER A 163 17.96 2.67 0.24
C SER A 163 19.34 2.24 -0.24
N VAL A 164 19.40 1.56 -1.37
CA VAL A 164 20.68 1.23 -2.01
C VAL A 164 21.50 2.51 -2.26
N ALA A 165 20.82 3.63 -2.56
CA ALA A 165 21.43 4.95 -2.67
C ALA A 165 22.10 5.44 -1.37
N TYR A 166 21.43 5.28 -0.23
CA TYR A 166 22.00 5.64 1.08
C TYR A 166 23.15 4.71 1.47
N ALA A 167 23.02 3.41 1.19
CA ALA A 167 24.07 2.43 1.43
C ALA A 167 25.33 2.76 0.63
N ALA A 168 25.17 3.10 -0.66
CA ALA A 168 26.26 3.57 -1.53
C ALA A 168 26.97 4.80 -0.94
N CYS A 169 26.21 5.80 -0.48
CA CYS A 169 26.78 7.00 0.16
C CYS A 169 27.48 6.68 1.50
N THR A 170 26.93 5.74 2.28
CA THR A 170 27.52 5.32 3.56
C THR A 170 28.83 4.59 3.35
N LEU A 171 28.89 3.69 2.37
CA LEU A 171 30.11 3.01 1.95
C LEU A 171 31.18 4.02 1.50
N ALA A 172 30.80 5.02 0.71
CA ALA A 172 31.72 6.09 0.31
C ALA A 172 32.29 6.85 1.53
N ARG A 173 31.48 7.17 2.55
CA ARG A 173 31.96 7.82 3.79
C ARG A 173 32.85 6.92 4.66
N GLN A 174 32.70 5.61 4.58
CA GLN A 174 33.57 4.68 5.33
C GLN A 174 34.96 4.58 4.70
N ILE A 175 35.04 4.71 3.38
CA ILE A 175 36.29 4.61 2.62
C ILE A 175 37.01 5.97 2.57
N PHE A 176 36.28 7.07 2.44
CA PHE A 176 36.83 8.42 2.37
C PHE A 176 36.57 9.20 3.66
N GLU A 177 37.62 9.68 4.32
CA GLU A 177 37.54 10.46 5.57
C GLU A 177 36.68 11.74 5.42
N SER A 178 36.64 12.33 4.22
CA SER A 178 35.78 13.48 3.90
C SER A 178 35.38 13.46 2.42
N LEU A 179 34.07 13.62 2.17
CA LEU A 179 33.52 13.76 0.81
C LEU A 179 33.65 15.19 0.27
N SER A 180 34.04 16.16 1.09
CA SER A 180 34.14 17.58 0.70
C SER A 180 35.18 17.82 -0.40
N ASP A 181 36.26 17.04 -0.35
CA ASP A 181 37.37 17.10 -1.28
C ASP A 181 37.32 15.98 -2.34
N SER A 182 36.27 15.15 -2.33
CA SER A 182 36.12 14.07 -3.31
C SER A 182 35.35 14.55 -4.54
N THR A 183 35.72 14.04 -5.71
CA THR A 183 34.96 14.24 -6.96
C THR A 183 34.12 13.00 -7.22
N VAL A 184 32.79 13.16 -7.33
CA VAL A 184 31.87 12.04 -7.56
C VAL A 184 31.31 12.12 -8.98
N LEU A 185 31.42 11.01 -9.72
CA LEU A 185 30.82 10.80 -11.03
C LEU A 185 29.58 9.92 -10.90
N LEU A 186 28.42 10.48 -11.18
CA LEU A 186 27.14 9.78 -11.24
C LEU A 186 26.85 9.38 -12.68
N VAL A 187 26.61 8.09 -12.95
CA VAL A 187 26.28 7.58 -14.28
C VAL A 187 24.81 7.18 -14.32
N GLY A 188 24.01 7.97 -15.04
CA GLY A 188 22.56 7.89 -15.07
C GLY A 188 21.90 9.17 -14.54
N ALA A 189 20.59 9.25 -14.70
CA ALA A 189 19.76 10.34 -14.16
C ALA A 189 18.35 9.82 -13.79
N GLY A 190 18.29 8.60 -13.24
CA GLY A 190 17.06 8.02 -12.71
C GLY A 190 16.85 8.36 -11.23
N GLU A 191 15.72 7.95 -10.68
CA GLU A 191 15.33 8.22 -9.28
C GLU A 191 16.40 7.80 -8.26
N THR A 192 17.07 6.66 -8.49
CA THR A 192 18.15 6.17 -7.62
C THR A 192 19.34 7.12 -7.60
N ILE A 193 19.77 7.62 -8.77
CA ILE A 193 20.89 8.57 -8.88
C ILE A 193 20.51 9.92 -8.26
N GLU A 194 19.26 10.36 -8.42
CA GLU A 194 18.77 11.56 -7.77
C GLU A 194 18.84 11.46 -6.23
N LEU A 195 18.45 10.30 -5.68
CA LEU A 195 18.53 10.05 -4.25
C LEU A 195 19.99 9.95 -3.76
N VAL A 196 20.89 9.34 -4.55
CA VAL A 196 22.33 9.34 -4.27
C VAL A 196 22.87 10.77 -4.23
N ALA A 197 22.57 11.58 -5.25
CA ALA A 197 23.02 12.96 -5.33
C ALA A 197 22.58 13.77 -4.11
N LYS A 198 21.32 13.62 -3.70
CA LYS A 198 20.79 14.24 -2.48
C LYS A 198 21.56 13.85 -1.23
N HIS A 199 21.81 12.54 -1.04
CA HIS A 199 22.55 12.07 0.14
C HIS A 199 24.02 12.51 0.15
N LEU A 200 24.66 12.65 -1.02
CA LEU A 200 26.01 13.18 -1.14
C LEU A 200 26.08 14.67 -0.83
N ASP A 201 25.11 15.45 -1.32
CA ASP A 201 24.98 16.88 -1.04
C ASP A 201 24.73 17.14 0.47
N ASP A 202 23.80 16.39 1.08
CA ASP A 202 23.57 16.39 2.54
C ASP A 202 24.84 16.03 3.34
N SER A 203 25.75 15.26 2.74
CA SER A 203 27.04 14.85 3.32
C SER A 203 28.18 15.84 3.02
N GLY A 204 27.91 16.97 2.37
CA GLY A 204 28.86 18.02 2.08
C GLY A 204 29.75 17.79 0.85
N CYS A 205 29.38 16.88 -0.06
CA CYS A 205 30.10 16.70 -1.32
C CYS A 205 29.92 17.92 -2.23
N LYS A 206 31.04 18.53 -2.68
CA LYS A 206 31.00 19.78 -3.45
C LYS A 206 31.19 19.61 -4.96
N ARG A 207 31.66 18.45 -5.40
CA ARG A 207 32.07 18.21 -6.80
C ARG A 207 31.33 17.00 -7.35
N LEU A 208 30.20 17.26 -7.98
CA LEU A 208 29.35 16.27 -8.63
C LEU A 208 29.46 16.41 -10.15
N ILE A 209 29.63 15.29 -10.84
CA ILE A 209 29.58 15.18 -12.30
C ILE A 209 28.48 14.18 -12.64
N VAL A 210 27.57 14.50 -13.54
CA VAL A 210 26.46 13.63 -13.96
C VAL A 210 26.62 13.28 -15.44
N ALA A 211 26.86 12.01 -15.71
CA ALA A 211 26.92 11.46 -17.06
C ALA A 211 25.58 10.80 -17.42
N ASN A 212 24.96 11.23 -18.51
CA ASN A 212 23.72 10.59 -18.96
C ASN A 212 23.62 10.51 -20.50
N ARG A 213 22.79 9.57 -20.99
CA ARG A 213 22.51 9.43 -22.42
C ARG A 213 21.79 10.64 -22.99
N THR A 214 20.84 11.17 -22.23
CA THR A 214 20.05 12.36 -22.59
C THR A 214 20.44 13.50 -21.66
N ARG A 215 21.14 14.52 -22.20
CA ARG A 215 21.64 15.66 -21.40
C ARG A 215 20.52 16.39 -20.67
N GLU A 216 19.36 16.58 -21.29
CA GLU A 216 18.20 17.28 -20.69
C GLU A 216 17.74 16.66 -19.37
N ARG A 217 17.75 15.32 -19.25
CA ARG A 217 17.40 14.63 -17.99
C ARG A 217 18.44 14.83 -16.89
N ALA A 218 19.71 14.98 -17.26
CA ALA A 218 20.78 15.27 -16.30
C ALA A 218 20.81 16.75 -15.89
N MET A 219 20.32 17.66 -16.72
CA MET A 219 20.27 19.10 -16.42
C MET A 219 19.40 19.41 -15.20
N GLY A 220 18.22 18.77 -15.06
CA GLY A 220 17.38 18.97 -13.88
C GLY A 220 18.08 18.59 -12.57
N LEU A 221 18.82 17.47 -12.58
CA LEU A 221 19.62 17.04 -11.44
C LEU A 221 20.80 17.99 -11.18
N ALA A 222 21.46 18.43 -12.24
CA ALA A 222 22.61 19.31 -12.16
C ALA A 222 22.27 20.72 -11.66
N GLU A 223 21.12 21.27 -12.04
CA GLU A 223 20.65 22.56 -11.50
C GLU A 223 20.36 22.47 -10.01
N GLN A 224 19.79 21.36 -9.55
CA GLN A 224 19.44 21.16 -8.15
C GLN A 224 20.66 21.00 -7.24
N PHE A 225 21.71 20.31 -7.72
CA PHE A 225 22.89 19.95 -6.91
C PHE A 225 24.20 20.61 -7.39
N ASN A 226 24.08 21.62 -8.26
CA ASN A 226 25.22 22.34 -8.85
C ASN A 226 26.29 21.40 -9.48
N ALA A 227 25.82 20.40 -10.22
CA ALA A 227 26.68 19.37 -10.82
C ALA A 227 27.09 19.71 -12.27
N GLU A 228 28.24 19.20 -12.71
CA GLU A 228 28.68 19.28 -14.12
C GLU A 228 27.98 18.19 -14.96
N VAL A 229 27.35 18.54 -16.07
CA VAL A 229 26.69 17.55 -16.96
C VAL A 229 27.61 17.15 -18.10
N ILE A 230 27.81 15.85 -18.25
CA ILE A 230 28.54 15.25 -19.39
C ILE A 230 27.68 14.18 -20.09
N SER A 231 28.05 13.85 -21.31
CA SER A 231 27.49 12.73 -22.06
C SER A 231 28.27 11.44 -21.79
N LEU A 232 27.65 10.28 -22.00
CA LEU A 232 28.32 8.98 -21.79
C LEU A 232 29.65 8.83 -22.56
N PRO A 233 29.79 9.28 -23.82
CA PRO A 233 31.06 9.23 -24.53
C PRO A 233 32.19 10.08 -23.92
N GLU A 234 31.86 11.06 -23.07
CA GLU A 234 32.83 11.92 -22.39
C GLU A 234 33.36 11.28 -21.08
N ILE A 235 32.77 10.16 -20.62
CA ILE A 235 33.21 9.45 -19.41
C ILE A 235 34.72 9.16 -19.40
N PRO A 236 35.36 8.66 -20.47
CA PRO A 236 36.81 8.38 -20.45
C PRO A 236 37.70 9.58 -20.11
N GLU A 237 37.26 10.81 -20.42
CA GLU A 237 38.02 12.04 -20.14
C GLU A 237 37.82 12.54 -18.70
N HIS A 238 36.69 12.21 -18.09
CA HIS A 238 36.32 12.61 -16.73
C HIS A 238 36.62 11.54 -15.68
N LEU A 239 36.66 10.27 -16.08
CA LEU A 239 36.95 9.15 -15.20
C LEU A 239 38.28 9.30 -14.41
N PRO A 240 39.38 9.83 -15.00
CA PRO A 240 40.61 10.10 -14.25
C PRO A 240 40.46 11.16 -13.16
N LYS A 241 39.43 12.01 -13.21
CA LYS A 241 39.19 13.09 -12.24
C LYS A 241 38.30 12.65 -11.08
N ALA A 242 37.55 11.55 -11.24
CA ALA A 242 36.60 11.04 -10.26
C ALA A 242 37.28 10.12 -9.23
N ASP A 243 36.95 10.32 -7.96
CA ASP A 243 37.39 9.47 -6.85
C ASP A 243 36.35 8.39 -6.55
N ILE A 244 35.08 8.74 -6.74
CA ILE A 244 33.92 7.87 -6.52
C ILE A 244 33.05 7.87 -7.77
N ILE A 245 32.63 6.69 -8.21
CA ILE A 245 31.80 6.47 -9.37
C ILE A 245 30.58 5.69 -8.91
N ILE A 246 29.38 6.22 -9.15
CA ILE A 246 28.12 5.55 -8.80
C ILE A 246 27.26 5.45 -10.05
N SER A 247 26.94 4.23 -10.47
CA SER A 247 26.17 3.96 -11.69
C SER A 247 24.80 3.36 -11.38
N SER A 248 23.78 3.81 -12.10
CA SER A 248 22.44 3.22 -12.09
C SER A 248 21.71 3.63 -13.37
N THR A 249 21.98 2.92 -14.46
CA THR A 249 21.29 3.09 -15.73
C THR A 249 20.42 1.88 -16.08
N ALA A 250 19.63 2.03 -17.16
CA ALA A 250 18.86 0.95 -17.76
C ALA A 250 19.58 0.39 -19.01
N SER A 251 20.92 0.44 -19.04
CA SER A 251 21.70 -0.08 -20.16
C SER A 251 21.69 -1.61 -20.16
N PRO A 252 21.48 -2.27 -21.31
CA PRO A 252 21.61 -3.73 -21.39
C PRO A 252 23.07 -4.21 -21.44
N LEU A 253 24.03 -3.30 -21.67
CA LEU A 253 25.46 -3.58 -21.74
C LEU A 253 26.24 -2.67 -20.79
N PRO A 254 27.35 -3.14 -20.21
CA PRO A 254 28.24 -2.32 -19.40
C PRO A 254 28.71 -1.07 -20.14
N ILE A 255 28.67 0.06 -19.45
CA ILE A 255 29.12 1.38 -19.94
C ILE A 255 30.59 1.59 -19.60
N ILE A 256 31.03 1.11 -18.43
CA ILE A 256 32.41 1.25 -17.93
C ILE A 256 33.09 -0.12 -17.98
N GLY A 257 34.09 -0.24 -18.86
CA GLY A 257 34.87 -1.46 -19.00
C GLY A 257 36.26 -1.41 -18.36
N LYS A 258 36.88 -2.57 -18.14
CA LYS A 258 38.20 -2.72 -17.50
C LYS A 258 39.28 -1.86 -18.15
N GLY A 259 39.39 -1.90 -19.48
CA GLY A 259 40.42 -1.13 -20.21
C GLY A 259 40.27 0.39 -20.04
N MET A 260 39.05 0.88 -19.86
CA MET A 260 38.78 2.29 -19.57
C MET A 260 39.27 2.66 -18.17
N VAL A 261 38.98 1.82 -17.17
CA VAL A 261 39.42 2.02 -15.79
C VAL A 261 40.94 1.92 -15.66
N GLU A 262 41.59 0.95 -16.31
CA GLU A 262 43.06 0.83 -16.34
C GLU A 262 43.73 2.09 -16.89
N SER A 263 43.18 2.66 -17.95
CA SER A 263 43.69 3.90 -18.54
C SER A 263 43.54 5.08 -17.60
N ALA A 264 42.40 5.18 -16.91
CA ALA A 264 42.16 6.21 -15.91
C ALA A 264 43.09 6.10 -14.70
N LEU A 265 43.30 4.89 -14.17
CA LEU A 265 44.22 4.64 -13.05
C LEU A 265 45.66 5.01 -13.38
N LYS A 266 46.13 4.74 -14.61
CA LYS A 266 47.46 5.17 -15.07
C LYS A 266 47.61 6.69 -15.04
N LEU A 267 46.60 7.42 -15.51
CA LEU A 267 46.59 8.89 -15.47
C LEU A 267 46.53 9.43 -14.03
N ARG A 268 45.83 8.71 -13.15
CA ARG A 268 45.75 8.98 -11.71
C ARG A 268 46.97 8.54 -10.91
N LYS A 269 48.02 8.02 -11.57
CA LYS A 269 49.22 7.49 -10.90
C LYS A 269 48.85 6.44 -9.82
N HIS A 270 47.88 5.58 -10.12
CA HIS A 270 47.39 4.53 -9.22
C HIS A 270 46.76 5.04 -7.91
N GLN A 271 46.23 6.28 -7.89
CA GLN A 271 45.35 6.69 -6.80
C GLN A 271 44.05 5.88 -6.85
N PRO A 272 43.60 5.32 -5.71
CA PRO A 272 42.43 4.46 -5.70
C PRO A 272 41.15 5.13 -6.16
N MET A 273 40.22 4.31 -6.65
CA MET A 273 38.90 4.72 -7.11
C MET A 273 37.85 3.78 -6.52
N LEU A 274 36.74 4.34 -6.05
CA LEU A 274 35.57 3.58 -5.60
C LEU A 274 34.53 3.53 -6.72
N PHE A 275 34.06 2.34 -7.03
CA PHE A 275 33.00 2.08 -7.99
C PHE A 275 31.83 1.41 -7.27
N VAL A 276 30.64 1.98 -7.39
CA VAL A 276 29.41 1.45 -6.83
C VAL A 276 28.40 1.27 -7.95
N ASP A 277 28.20 0.03 -8.37
CA ASP A 277 27.27 -0.32 -9.43
C ASP A 277 25.92 -0.75 -8.86
N ILE A 278 24.95 0.15 -9.00
CA ILE A 278 23.57 -0.04 -8.51
C ILE A 278 22.65 -0.56 -9.65
N ALA A 279 23.17 -0.73 -10.87
CA ALA A 279 22.38 -1.13 -12.03
C ALA A 279 22.13 -2.64 -12.13
N VAL A 280 20.96 -3.01 -12.64
CA VAL A 280 20.61 -4.37 -13.04
C VAL A 280 19.92 -4.32 -14.40
N PRO A 281 20.55 -4.78 -15.50
CA PRO A 281 21.91 -5.34 -15.63
C PRO A 281 23.05 -4.36 -15.25
N ARG A 282 24.25 -4.89 -14.99
CA ARG A 282 25.42 -4.13 -14.51
C ARG A 282 25.88 -3.08 -15.54
N ASP A 283 26.21 -1.89 -15.04
CA ASP A 283 26.81 -0.80 -15.83
C ASP A 283 28.34 -0.91 -15.87
N ILE A 284 28.95 -1.65 -14.94
CA ILE A 284 30.40 -1.79 -14.83
C ILE A 284 30.78 -3.26 -15.06
N GLU A 285 31.77 -3.50 -15.92
CA GLU A 285 32.35 -4.83 -16.12
C GLU A 285 32.87 -5.41 -14.81
N GLY A 286 32.58 -6.69 -14.53
CA GLY A 286 33.00 -7.34 -13.29
C GLY A 286 34.51 -7.47 -13.16
N GLU A 287 35.22 -7.53 -14.29
CA GLU A 287 36.66 -7.63 -14.41
C GLU A 287 37.39 -6.37 -13.91
N VAL A 288 36.68 -5.25 -13.68
CA VAL A 288 37.22 -4.07 -13.00
C VAL A 288 37.68 -4.41 -11.58
N ALA A 289 37.02 -5.36 -10.90
CA ALA A 289 37.39 -5.80 -9.56
C ALA A 289 38.75 -6.52 -9.49
N GLU A 290 39.33 -6.91 -10.64
CA GLU A 290 40.67 -7.51 -10.70
C GLU A 290 41.79 -6.47 -10.59
N LEU A 291 41.46 -5.18 -10.70
CA LEU A 291 42.44 -4.09 -10.61
C LEU A 291 42.67 -3.70 -9.15
N ASN A 292 43.94 -3.72 -8.71
CA ASN A 292 44.29 -3.46 -7.31
C ASN A 292 43.81 -2.11 -6.76
N ASP A 293 43.75 -1.09 -7.62
CA ASP A 293 43.42 0.29 -7.24
C ASP A 293 41.96 0.66 -7.57
N ALA A 294 41.12 -0.31 -7.96
CA ALA A 294 39.69 -0.11 -8.21
C ALA A 294 38.85 -0.98 -7.26
N TYR A 295 38.11 -0.33 -6.37
CA TYR A 295 37.21 -1.02 -5.45
C TYR A 295 35.80 -1.04 -6.05
N LEU A 296 35.38 -2.18 -6.59
CA LEU A 296 34.04 -2.35 -7.16
C LEU A 296 33.09 -3.02 -6.16
N TYR A 297 31.96 -2.36 -5.93
CA TYR A 297 30.85 -2.88 -5.15
C TYR A 297 29.58 -2.90 -6.01
N SER A 298 28.82 -3.98 -5.91
CA SER A 298 27.54 -4.17 -6.60
C SER A 298 26.36 -3.92 -5.66
N VAL A 299 25.13 -3.91 -6.23
CA VAL A 299 23.88 -3.91 -5.45
C VAL A 299 23.88 -4.99 -4.38
N ASP A 300 24.35 -6.19 -4.70
CA ASP A 300 24.34 -7.33 -3.79
C ASP A 300 25.28 -7.10 -2.59
N ASP A 301 26.45 -6.48 -2.83
CA ASP A 301 27.40 -6.14 -1.77
C ASP A 301 26.83 -5.07 -0.84
N LEU A 302 26.15 -4.07 -1.41
CA LEU A 302 25.45 -3.05 -0.62
C LEU A 302 24.35 -3.68 0.23
N GLN A 303 23.60 -4.64 -0.29
CA GLN A 303 22.54 -5.33 0.44
C GLN A 303 23.06 -5.95 1.74
N SER A 304 24.27 -6.53 1.73
CA SER A 304 24.89 -7.09 2.94
C SER A 304 25.20 -6.03 4.03
N ILE A 305 25.46 -4.79 3.64
CA ILE A 305 25.67 -3.64 4.54
C ILE A 305 24.33 -3.15 5.11
N ILE A 306 23.27 -3.18 4.31
CA ILE A 306 21.90 -2.89 4.74
C ILE A 306 21.46 -3.90 5.81
N ASP A 307 21.85 -5.16 5.65
CA ASP A 307 21.43 -6.25 6.53
C ASP A 307 21.98 -6.11 7.97
N HIS A 308 23.11 -5.43 8.18
CA HIS A 308 23.65 -5.16 9.54
C HIS A 308 22.78 -4.19 10.37
N ASN A 309 21.91 -3.38 9.74
CA ASN A 309 20.96 -2.48 10.42
C ASN A 309 19.60 -3.13 10.75
N ILE A 310 19.42 -4.42 10.43
CA ILE A 310 18.13 -5.12 10.58
C ILE A 310 17.74 -5.29 12.07
N GLU A 311 18.69 -5.49 12.99
CA GLU A 311 18.35 -5.74 14.40
C GLU A 311 17.71 -4.52 15.08
N GLN A 312 18.24 -3.31 14.83
CA GLN A 312 17.65 -2.07 15.34
C GLN A 312 16.26 -1.83 14.73
N ARG A 313 16.09 -2.15 13.45
CA ARG A 313 14.80 -2.08 12.75
C ARG A 313 13.76 -3.09 13.22
N LYS A 314 14.17 -4.28 13.70
CA LYS A 314 13.23 -5.24 14.30
C LYS A 314 12.55 -4.65 15.54
N ILE A 315 13.28 -3.89 16.35
CA ILE A 315 12.73 -3.21 17.53
C ILE A 315 11.73 -2.13 17.10
N GLU A 316 12.06 -1.33 16.09
CA GLU A 316 11.19 -0.27 15.57
C GLU A 316 9.95 -0.86 14.86
N ALA A 317 10.10 -1.99 14.16
CA ALA A 317 9.00 -2.72 13.57
C ALA A 317 8.01 -3.22 14.63
N ILE A 318 8.48 -3.66 15.80
CA ILE A 318 7.61 -4.06 16.91
C ILE A 318 6.75 -2.87 17.39
N GLN A 319 7.33 -1.67 17.49
CA GLN A 319 6.56 -0.47 17.86
C GLN A 319 5.52 -0.11 16.81
N ALA A 320 5.90 -0.18 15.52
CA ALA A 320 4.98 0.06 14.41
C ALA A 320 3.84 -0.99 14.38
N GLU A 321 4.12 -2.27 14.65
CA GLU A 321 3.10 -3.32 14.76
C GLU A 321 2.10 -3.07 15.87
N ALA A 322 2.54 -2.50 17.00
CA ALA A 322 1.67 -2.13 18.10
C ALA A 322 0.67 -1.04 17.67
N ILE A 323 1.16 0.03 17.03
CA ILE A 323 0.32 1.11 16.50
C ILE A 323 -0.68 0.56 15.47
N VAL A 324 -0.19 -0.25 14.51
CA VAL A 324 -1.04 -0.85 13.47
C VAL A 324 -2.11 -1.77 14.08
N SER A 325 -1.77 -2.53 15.12
CA SER A 325 -2.73 -3.42 15.80
C SER A 325 -3.79 -2.63 16.55
N GLU A 326 -3.41 -1.56 17.26
CA GLU A 326 -4.33 -0.63 17.93
C GLU A 326 -5.31 0.00 16.93
N GLU A 327 -4.79 0.60 15.87
CA GLU A 327 -5.57 1.33 14.86
C GLU A 327 -6.51 0.41 14.08
N SER A 328 -6.06 -0.80 13.74
CA SER A 328 -6.93 -1.80 13.10
C SER A 328 -8.12 -2.18 14.00
N ALA A 329 -7.91 -2.31 15.31
CA ALA A 329 -8.96 -2.65 16.27
C ALA A 329 -9.94 -1.47 16.47
N GLU A 330 -9.43 -0.24 16.49
CA GLU A 330 -10.23 0.98 16.55
C GLU A 330 -11.12 1.11 15.31
N PHE A 331 -10.56 0.90 14.11
CA PHE A 331 -11.34 0.93 12.87
C PHE A 331 -12.46 -0.11 12.84
N MET A 332 -12.20 -1.34 13.31
CA MET A 332 -13.25 -2.35 13.43
C MET A 332 -14.33 -1.96 14.45
N THR A 333 -13.98 -1.23 15.51
CA THR A 333 -14.95 -0.68 16.47
C THR A 333 -15.81 0.38 15.80
N TRP A 334 -15.23 1.24 14.97
CA TRP A 334 -15.98 2.19 14.16
C TRP A 334 -16.98 1.49 13.22
N ILE A 335 -16.56 0.44 12.50
CA ILE A 335 -17.46 -0.36 11.63
C ILE A 335 -18.66 -0.91 12.43
N ARG A 336 -18.41 -1.53 13.59
CA ARG A 336 -19.48 -2.07 14.46
C ARG A 336 -20.45 -0.99 14.91
N SER A 337 -19.96 0.20 15.26
CA SER A 337 -20.82 1.32 15.66
C SER A 337 -21.74 1.78 14.52
N ARG A 338 -21.24 1.79 13.28
CA ARG A 338 -22.03 2.14 12.08
C ARG A 338 -23.10 1.09 11.77
N GLN A 339 -22.79 -0.19 11.92
CA GLN A 339 -23.78 -1.27 11.76
C GLN A 339 -24.94 -1.13 12.76
N ALA A 340 -24.65 -0.72 13.99
CA ALA A 340 -25.69 -0.43 14.98
C ALA A 340 -26.59 0.75 14.55
N VAL A 341 -26.00 1.84 14.05
CA VAL A 341 -26.75 3.01 13.54
C VAL A 341 -27.67 2.62 12.37
N ASN A 342 -27.18 1.82 11.42
CA ASN A 342 -27.99 1.35 10.29
C ASN A 342 -29.16 0.47 10.75
N SER A 343 -28.91 -0.42 11.73
CA SER A 343 -29.97 -1.27 12.32
C SER A 343 -31.06 -0.43 13.00
N ILE A 344 -30.66 0.62 13.73
CA ILE A 344 -31.60 1.58 14.36
C ILE A 344 -32.41 2.33 13.30
N ARG A 345 -31.75 2.82 12.25
CA ARG A 345 -32.41 3.53 11.15
C ARG A 345 -33.43 2.62 10.46
N GLN A 346 -33.04 1.40 10.11
CA GLN A 346 -33.92 0.43 9.46
C GLN A 346 -35.12 0.06 10.34
N TYR A 347 -34.91 -0.10 11.65
CA TYR A 347 -36.00 -0.33 12.60
C TYR A 347 -37.01 0.83 12.61
N ARG A 348 -36.53 2.08 12.61
CA ARG A 348 -37.38 3.27 12.55
C ARG A 348 -38.12 3.40 11.22
N GLU A 349 -37.44 3.20 10.11
CA GLU A 349 -38.04 3.26 8.77
C GLU A 349 -39.13 2.20 8.58
N ASN A 350 -38.90 0.96 9.04
CA ASN A 350 -39.90 -0.11 9.00
C ASN A 350 -41.14 0.22 9.86
N SER A 351 -40.91 0.78 11.06
CA SER A 351 -41.99 1.19 11.96
C SER A 351 -42.83 2.32 11.35
N GLU A 352 -42.17 3.27 10.70
CA GLU A 352 -42.83 4.41 10.05
C GLU A 352 -43.60 3.99 8.79
N ALA A 353 -43.01 3.14 7.94
CA ALA A 353 -43.68 2.59 6.77
C ALA A 353 -44.97 1.85 7.16
N MET A 354 -44.92 1.07 8.24
CA MET A 354 -46.08 0.38 8.80
C MET A 354 -47.16 1.36 9.31
N ARG A 355 -46.75 2.44 9.98
CA ARG A 355 -47.66 3.51 10.44
C ARG A 355 -48.37 4.17 9.26
N ILE A 356 -47.63 4.52 8.21
CA ILE A 356 -48.16 5.15 6.99
C ILE A 356 -49.15 4.22 6.29
N GLU A 357 -48.81 2.93 6.12
CA GLU A 357 -49.68 1.94 5.50
C GLU A 357 -51.03 1.81 6.22
N LEU A 358 -51.00 1.67 7.55
CA LEU A 358 -52.21 1.53 8.36
C LEU A 358 -53.03 2.83 8.39
N LEU A 359 -52.37 3.98 8.42
CA LEU A 359 -53.03 5.28 8.36
C LEU A 359 -53.76 5.46 7.02
N GLN A 360 -53.11 5.14 5.90
CA GLN A 360 -53.71 5.26 4.57
C GLN A 360 -54.96 4.39 4.42
N LYS A 361 -54.91 3.14 4.89
CA LYS A 361 -56.08 2.24 4.93
C LYS A 361 -57.21 2.80 5.79
N SER A 362 -56.86 3.41 6.92
CA SER A 362 -57.83 4.04 7.84
C SER A 362 -58.48 5.27 7.20
N MET A 363 -57.71 6.11 6.51
CA MET A 363 -58.23 7.28 5.79
C MET A 363 -59.20 6.86 4.66
N GLN A 364 -58.90 5.79 3.93
CA GLN A 364 -59.81 5.25 2.90
C GLN A 364 -61.13 4.73 3.51
N ALA A 365 -61.06 4.07 4.66
CA ALA A 365 -62.24 3.59 5.38
C ALA A 365 -63.13 4.76 5.84
N LEU A 366 -62.54 5.84 6.36
CA LEU A 366 -63.27 7.06 6.73
C LEU A 366 -63.92 7.73 5.51
N ALA A 367 -63.19 7.86 4.40
CA ALA A 367 -63.72 8.42 3.16
C ALA A 367 -64.88 7.59 2.59
N SER A 368 -64.92 6.28 2.89
CA SER A 368 -65.99 5.36 2.52
C SER A 368 -67.19 5.39 3.48
N GLY A 369 -67.21 6.31 4.46
CA GLY A 369 -68.33 6.51 5.39
C GLY A 369 -68.36 5.56 6.59
N GLN A 370 -67.27 4.86 6.89
CA GLN A 370 -67.19 4.04 8.11
C GLN A 370 -67.20 4.89 9.38
N ASN A 371 -67.67 4.31 10.48
CA ASN A 371 -67.74 4.99 11.77
C ASN A 371 -66.33 5.41 12.25
N PRO A 372 -66.09 6.71 12.50
CA PRO A 372 -64.75 7.20 12.85
C PRO A 372 -64.14 6.61 14.11
N GLU A 373 -64.93 6.40 15.17
CA GLU A 373 -64.45 5.84 16.43
C GLU A 373 -63.94 4.41 16.25
N LYS A 374 -64.67 3.58 15.48
CA LYS A 374 -64.23 2.22 15.17
C LYS A 374 -62.94 2.20 14.36
N VAL A 375 -62.82 3.05 13.33
CA VAL A 375 -61.63 3.08 12.48
C VAL A 375 -60.40 3.53 13.27
N LEU A 376 -60.52 4.53 14.14
CA LEU A 376 -59.42 4.99 15.00
C LEU A 376 -59.01 3.92 16.03
N ALA A 377 -59.97 3.24 16.65
CA ALA A 377 -59.70 2.15 17.58
C ALA A 377 -58.98 0.98 16.88
N GLU A 378 -59.41 0.63 15.66
CA GLU A 378 -58.74 -0.41 14.85
C GLU A 378 -57.32 -0.03 14.45
N LEU A 379 -57.09 1.23 14.03
CA LEU A 379 -55.76 1.73 13.70
C LEU A 379 -54.83 1.62 14.91
N SER A 380 -55.27 2.10 16.07
CA SER A 380 -54.51 2.07 17.31
C SER A 380 -54.12 0.63 17.71
N ASN A 381 -55.10 -0.28 17.71
CA ASN A 381 -54.87 -1.68 18.06
C ASN A 381 -53.93 -2.39 17.07
N LYS A 382 -54.14 -2.20 15.76
CA LYS A 382 -53.31 -2.85 14.73
C LYS A 382 -51.88 -2.34 14.75
N LEU A 383 -51.68 -1.03 14.92
CA LEU A 383 -50.35 -0.43 15.00
C LEU A 383 -49.60 -0.94 16.24
N THR A 384 -50.25 -0.90 17.41
CA THR A 384 -49.67 -1.38 18.67
C THR A 384 -49.24 -2.84 18.55
N ASN A 385 -50.16 -3.72 18.09
CA ASN A 385 -49.88 -5.15 17.94
C ASN A 385 -48.74 -5.42 16.97
N LYS A 386 -48.68 -4.73 15.83
CA LYS A 386 -47.58 -4.94 14.88
C LYS A 386 -46.22 -4.48 15.44
N LEU A 387 -46.18 -3.37 16.20
CA LEU A 387 -44.93 -2.86 16.80
C LEU A 387 -44.39 -3.77 17.92
N ILE A 388 -45.28 -4.32 18.77
CA ILE A 388 -44.86 -5.17 19.91
C ILE A 388 -44.61 -6.63 19.53
N HIS A 389 -45.02 -7.07 18.33
CA HIS A 389 -44.93 -8.46 17.90
C HIS A 389 -43.49 -8.99 17.88
N ALA A 390 -42.54 -8.28 17.25
CA ALA A 390 -41.16 -8.73 17.12
C ALA A 390 -40.45 -8.85 18.49
N PRO A 391 -40.50 -7.82 19.37
CA PRO A 391 -39.98 -7.93 20.73
C PRO A 391 -40.61 -9.07 21.53
N THR A 392 -41.93 -9.28 21.41
CA THR A 392 -42.65 -10.35 22.13
C THR A 392 -42.19 -11.73 21.71
N LEU A 393 -42.03 -11.97 20.40
CA LEU A 393 -41.47 -13.22 19.87
C LEU A 393 -40.03 -13.45 20.33
N ALA A 394 -39.20 -12.41 20.31
CA ALA A 394 -37.81 -12.51 20.75
C ALA A 394 -37.70 -12.90 22.24
N MET A 395 -38.54 -12.34 23.10
CA MET A 395 -38.63 -12.73 24.52
C MET A 395 -39.10 -14.18 24.69
N GLN A 396 -40.13 -14.59 23.96
CA GLN A 396 -40.64 -15.97 24.03
C GLN A 396 -39.59 -16.99 23.58
N GLN A 397 -38.83 -16.68 22.53
CA GLN A 397 -37.74 -17.54 22.06
C GLN A 397 -36.59 -17.61 23.07
N ALA A 398 -36.13 -16.47 23.59
CA ALA A 398 -35.06 -16.44 24.60
C ALA A 398 -35.45 -17.23 25.86
N ALA A 399 -36.70 -17.08 26.32
CA ALA A 399 -37.23 -17.85 27.45
C ALA A 399 -37.31 -19.36 27.14
N LYS A 400 -37.78 -19.74 25.95
CA LYS A 400 -37.89 -21.14 25.53
C LYS A 400 -36.52 -21.83 25.42
N ASN A 401 -35.50 -21.11 24.97
CA ASN A 401 -34.15 -21.63 24.79
C ASN A 401 -33.30 -21.57 26.08
N GLY A 402 -33.80 -20.98 27.17
CA GLY A 402 -33.02 -20.80 28.41
C GLY A 402 -31.92 -19.72 28.32
N GLU A 403 -32.01 -18.80 27.36
CA GLU A 403 -31.04 -17.73 27.12
C GLU A 403 -31.31 -16.54 28.08
N THR A 404 -31.02 -16.72 29.38
CA THR A 404 -31.34 -15.75 30.44
C THR A 404 -30.71 -14.37 30.23
N GLU A 405 -29.44 -14.30 29.81
CA GLU A 405 -28.76 -13.02 29.54
C GLU A 405 -29.44 -12.24 28.41
N LYS A 406 -29.79 -12.92 27.31
CA LYS A 406 -30.49 -12.31 26.18
C LYS A 406 -31.88 -11.82 26.57
N LEU A 407 -32.59 -12.59 27.40
CA LEU A 407 -33.89 -12.19 27.93
C LEU A 407 -33.78 -10.91 28.77
N THR A 408 -32.78 -10.81 29.64
CA THR A 408 -32.50 -9.59 30.43
C THR A 408 -32.22 -8.39 29.52
N VAL A 409 -31.36 -8.55 28.51
CA VAL A 409 -31.07 -7.49 27.54
C VAL A 409 -32.33 -7.01 26.83
N ILE A 410 -33.20 -7.93 26.37
CA ILE A 410 -34.46 -7.56 25.71
C ILE A 410 -35.38 -6.81 26.67
N ARG A 411 -35.56 -7.31 27.89
CA ARG A 411 -36.41 -6.69 28.93
C ARG A 411 -35.96 -5.27 29.26
N THR A 412 -34.66 -5.05 29.45
CA THR A 412 -34.09 -3.72 29.68
C THR A 412 -34.30 -2.81 28.46
N THR A 413 -34.11 -3.33 27.24
CA THR A 413 -34.27 -2.56 25.99
C THR A 413 -35.68 -2.02 25.79
N ILE A 414 -36.72 -2.75 26.23
CA ILE A 414 -38.12 -2.33 26.12
C ILE A 414 -38.67 -1.67 27.41
N GLY A 415 -37.80 -1.39 28.40
CA GLY A 415 -38.15 -0.65 29.61
C GLY A 415 -38.94 -1.43 30.66
N LEU A 416 -38.77 -2.76 30.72
CA LEU A 416 -39.43 -3.61 31.73
C LEU A 416 -38.62 -3.79 33.03
N ASP A 417 -37.37 -3.32 33.06
CA ASP A 417 -36.45 -3.47 34.20
C ASP A 417 -36.00 -2.09 34.75
N ASN A 418 -36.96 -1.18 35.01
CA ASN A 418 -36.70 0.05 35.76
C ASN A 418 -36.53 -0.23 37.26
#